data_AF-A0A2H4VLF8-F1
#
_entry.id   AF-A0A2H4VLF8-F1
#
_cell.length_a   1.000
_cell.length_b   1.000
_cell.length_c   1.000
_cell.angle_alpha   90.00
_cell.angle_beta   90.00
_cell.angle_gamma   90.00
#
_symmetry.space_group_name_H-M   'P 1'
#
loop_
_entity.id
_entity.type
_entity.pdbx_description
1 polymer ?
#
loop_
_entity_poly.entity_id
_entity_poly.type
_entity_poly.pdbx_seq_one_letter_code
_entity_poly.pdbx_strand_id
1 'polypeptide(L)'
;MKNIKGIKWIWPIILIFLFLISMGTGFYISTSMAFPQNPATYSYFEKICNMPYISTPGPQPPEVFWQQGGNCDDRALALKTYLVSRGAEDVQICWVCRMENSKMIPSYDGSYGHSFIVWNNKVYNPSINESRKFYEGDIQEFQKFLKELFGFNTWYFENQTVGSSF
;
A
#
# COMPACT_ATOMS: atom_id res chain seq x y z
N MET A 1 35.63 -14.91 -53.19
CA MET A 1 34.89 -14.78 -51.92
C MET A 1 33.72 -13.84 -52.12
N LYS A 2 32.47 -14.35 -52.11
CA LYS A 2 31.27 -13.51 -52.23
C LYS A 2 31.07 -12.76 -50.91
N ASN A 3 31.31 -11.46 -50.91
CA ASN A 3 30.96 -10.59 -49.78
C ASN A 3 29.43 -10.59 -49.63
N ILE A 4 28.93 -11.23 -48.57
CA ILE A 4 27.51 -11.21 -48.19
C ILE A 4 27.19 -9.79 -47.70
N LYS A 5 26.85 -8.89 -48.63
CA LYS A 5 26.37 -7.51 -48.34
C LYS A 5 24.92 -7.49 -47.80
N GLY A 6 24.44 -8.59 -47.20
CA GLY A 6 23.02 -8.79 -46.87
C GLY A 6 22.61 -8.55 -45.40
N ILE A 7 23.55 -8.35 -44.47
CA ILE A 7 23.23 -8.43 -43.02
C ILE A 7 23.20 -7.06 -42.32
N LYS A 8 23.70 -5.99 -42.95
CA LYS A 8 23.77 -4.66 -42.29
C LYS A 8 22.42 -3.99 -42.04
N TRP A 9 21.38 -4.33 -42.81
CA TRP A 9 20.03 -3.75 -42.68
C TRP A 9 19.15 -4.45 -41.63
N ILE A 10 19.54 -5.65 -41.20
CA ILE A 10 18.80 -6.42 -40.19
C ILE A 10 19.00 -5.80 -38.80
N TRP A 11 20.20 -5.29 -38.51
CA TRP A 11 20.53 -4.69 -37.22
C TRP A 11 19.68 -3.48 -36.84
N PRO A 12 19.46 -2.47 -37.72
CA PRO A 12 18.53 -1.38 -37.43
C PRO A 12 17.09 -1.85 -37.14
N ILE A 13 16.61 -2.87 -37.86
CA ILE A 13 15.27 -3.42 -37.67
C ILE A 13 15.17 -4.12 -36.30
N ILE A 14 16.16 -4.95 -35.96
CA ILE A 14 16.23 -5.59 -34.64
C ILE A 14 16.25 -4.53 -33.52
N LEU A 15 17.02 -3.45 -33.70
CA LEU A 15 17.09 -2.36 -32.71
C LEU A 15 15.75 -1.65 -32.54
N ILE A 16 15.00 -1.40 -33.62
CA ILE A 16 13.65 -0.82 -33.55
C ILE A 16 12.69 -1.76 -32.82
N PHE A 17 12.71 -3.06 -33.12
CA PHE A 17 11.87 -4.04 -32.42
C PHE A 17 12.22 -4.13 -30.93
N LEU A 18 13.51 -4.16 -30.58
CA LEU A 18 13.96 -4.15 -29.19
C LEU A 18 13.54 -2.86 -28.46
N PHE A 19 13.60 -1.72 -29.14
CA PHE A 19 13.14 -0.45 -28.58
C PHE A 19 11.62 -0.46 -28.33
N LEU A 20 10.82 -0.94 -29.28
CA LEU A 20 9.37 -1.05 -29.12
C LEU A 20 8.97 -2.03 -28.01
N ILE A 21 9.66 -3.18 -27.91
CA ILE A 21 9.46 -4.13 -26.81
C ILE A 21 9.82 -3.48 -25.48
N SER A 22 10.97 -2.81 -25.40
CA SER A 22 11.41 -2.09 -24.19
C SER A 22 10.38 -1.05 -23.76
N MET A 23 9.92 -0.19 -24.67
CA MET A 23 8.86 0.79 -24.40
C MET A 23 7.56 0.13 -23.94
N GLY A 24 7.13 -0.95 -24.60
CA GLY A 24 5.93 -1.71 -24.22
C GLY A 24 6.03 -2.31 -22.82
N THR A 25 7.18 -2.91 -22.49
CA THR A 25 7.43 -3.47 -21.15
C THR A 25 7.50 -2.38 -20.07
N GLY A 26 8.17 -1.25 -20.33
CA GLY A 26 8.23 -0.12 -19.39
C GLY A 26 6.87 0.52 -19.16
N PHE A 27 6.05 0.64 -20.20
CA PHE A 27 4.66 1.10 -20.07
C PHE A 27 3.80 0.11 -19.27
N TYR A 28 3.91 -1.19 -19.55
CA TYR A 28 3.18 -2.21 -18.79
C TYR A 28 3.57 -2.20 -17.31
N ILE A 29 4.87 -2.19 -16.99
CA ILE A 29 5.36 -2.15 -15.61
C ILE A 29 4.83 -0.90 -14.89
N SER A 30 4.96 0.27 -15.52
CA SER A 30 4.52 1.54 -14.92
C SER A 30 3.00 1.71 -14.78
N THR A 31 2.18 0.82 -15.34
CA THR A 31 0.71 0.94 -15.28
C THR A 31 0.00 -0.28 -14.68
N SER A 32 0.62 -1.46 -14.74
CA SER A 32 -0.04 -2.73 -14.47
C SER A 32 0.51 -3.49 -13.26
N MET A 33 1.72 -3.14 -12.78
CA MET A 33 2.33 -3.77 -11.60
C MET A 33 2.41 -2.80 -10.42
N ALA A 34 2.16 -3.31 -9.21
CA ALA A 34 2.34 -2.53 -8.01
C ALA A 34 3.82 -2.54 -7.60
N PHE A 35 4.41 -1.35 -7.55
CA PHE A 35 5.64 -1.08 -6.81
C PHE A 35 5.54 0.33 -6.23
N PRO A 36 6.25 0.63 -5.13
CA PRO A 36 5.98 1.85 -4.38
C PRO A 36 6.11 3.14 -5.21
N GLN A 37 7.14 3.25 -6.06
CA GLN A 37 7.37 4.43 -6.90
C GLN A 37 6.46 4.49 -8.15
N ASN A 38 5.54 3.54 -8.31
CA ASN A 38 4.62 3.53 -9.45
C ASN A 38 3.57 4.65 -9.29
N PRO A 39 3.46 5.60 -10.24
CA PRO A 39 2.46 6.68 -10.19
C PRO A 39 1.01 6.17 -10.10
N ALA A 40 0.69 5.03 -10.71
CA ALA A 40 -0.62 4.41 -10.63
C ALA A 40 -0.92 3.87 -9.22
N THR A 41 0.10 3.36 -8.52
CA THR A 41 -0.04 2.88 -7.13
C THR A 41 -0.26 4.05 -6.18
N TYR A 42 0.53 5.12 -6.31
CA TYR A 42 0.34 6.34 -5.54
C TYR A 42 -1.03 6.98 -5.82
N SER A 43 -1.42 7.07 -7.09
CA SER A 43 -2.74 7.59 -7.45
C SER A 43 -3.89 6.77 -6.86
N TYR A 44 -3.75 5.44 -6.79
CA TYR A 44 -4.75 4.59 -6.16
C TYR A 44 -4.81 4.81 -4.64
N PHE A 45 -3.66 4.92 -3.98
CA PHE A 45 -3.59 5.28 -2.56
C PHE A 45 -4.30 6.61 -2.28
N GLU A 46 -4.01 7.66 -3.06
CA GLU A 46 -4.66 8.96 -2.89
C GLU A 46 -6.17 8.91 -3.15
N LYS A 47 -6.64 8.07 -4.09
CA LYS A 47 -8.08 7.84 -4.26
C LYS A 47 -8.73 7.28 -3.01
N ILE A 48 -8.08 6.33 -2.32
CA ILE A 48 -8.59 5.77 -1.05
C ILE A 48 -8.62 6.87 0.01
N CYS A 49 -7.54 7.65 0.15
CA CYS A 49 -7.46 8.77 1.09
C CYS A 49 -8.65 9.72 0.96
N ASN A 50 -9.00 10.07 -0.29
CA ASN A 50 -10.05 11.04 -0.62
C ASN A 50 -11.49 10.52 -0.45
N MET A 51 -11.69 9.21 -0.23
CA MET A 51 -13.02 8.71 0.09
C MET A 51 -13.51 9.23 1.46
N PRO A 52 -14.83 9.38 1.69
CA PRO A 52 -15.35 9.77 2.99
C PRO A 52 -15.00 8.78 4.10
N TYR A 53 -14.92 9.28 5.35
CA TYR A 53 -14.89 8.41 6.52
C TYR A 53 -16.32 8.03 6.91
N ILE A 54 -16.60 6.73 6.92
CA ILE A 54 -17.88 6.17 7.39
C ILE A 54 -17.56 5.11 8.43
N SER A 55 -18.23 5.14 9.58
CA SER A 55 -18.12 4.08 10.57
C SER A 55 -18.84 2.83 10.07
N THR A 56 -18.10 1.72 9.96
CA THR A 56 -18.61 0.43 9.52
C THR A 56 -18.45 -0.60 10.66
N PRO A 57 -19.33 -1.61 10.76
CA PRO A 57 -19.26 -2.63 11.81
C PRO A 57 -18.08 -3.61 11.63
N GLY A 58 -17.32 -3.48 10.55
CA GLY A 58 -16.19 -4.31 10.16
C GLY A 58 -15.80 -4.04 8.70
N PRO A 59 -14.68 -4.64 8.23
CA PRO A 59 -14.17 -4.40 6.89
C PRO A 59 -15.18 -4.81 5.81
N GLN A 60 -15.53 -3.84 4.98
CA GLN A 60 -16.42 -3.97 3.83
C GLN A 60 -15.63 -4.33 2.57
N PRO A 61 -16.23 -5.09 1.63
CA PRO A 61 -15.62 -5.32 0.33
C PRO A 61 -15.29 -4.01 -0.40
N PRO A 62 -14.23 -3.97 -1.23
CA PRO A 62 -13.84 -2.76 -1.96
C PRO A 62 -14.99 -2.15 -2.79
N GLU A 63 -15.88 -2.95 -3.35
CA GLU A 63 -17.02 -2.48 -4.14
C GLU A 63 -17.97 -1.62 -3.30
N VAL A 64 -18.17 -1.98 -2.03
CA VAL A 64 -18.97 -1.21 -1.07
C VAL A 64 -18.21 0.03 -0.62
N PHE A 65 -16.91 -0.11 -0.30
CA PHE A 65 -16.06 1.02 0.05
C PHE A 65 -16.08 2.12 -1.02
N TRP A 66 -15.98 1.77 -2.31
CA TRP A 66 -15.98 2.76 -3.40
C TRP A 66 -17.32 3.46 -3.61
N GLN A 67 -18.43 2.95 -3.08
CA GLN A 67 -19.75 3.59 -3.18
C GLN A 67 -19.98 4.64 -2.10
N GLN A 68 -19.46 4.41 -0.87
CA GLN A 68 -19.82 5.24 0.29
C GLN A 68 -18.64 5.71 1.14
N GLY A 69 -17.44 5.18 0.92
CA GLY A 69 -16.29 5.35 1.80
C GLY A 69 -16.23 4.29 2.89
N GLY A 70 -15.47 4.55 3.95
CA GLY A 70 -15.24 3.58 5.02
C GLY A 70 -14.22 4.03 6.06
N ASN A 71 -14.06 3.19 7.08
CA ASN A 71 -13.16 3.40 8.21
C ASN A 71 -11.73 2.96 7.88
N CYS A 72 -10.84 2.89 8.88
CA CYS A 72 -9.45 2.46 8.69
C CYS A 72 -9.30 1.03 8.17
N ASP A 73 -10.21 0.12 8.55
CA ASP A 73 -10.18 -1.29 8.12
C ASP A 73 -10.54 -1.40 6.64
N ASP A 74 -11.60 -0.70 6.22
CA ASP A 74 -12.06 -0.66 4.84
C ASP A 74 -10.98 -0.13 3.90
N ARG A 75 -10.31 0.95 4.30
CA ARG A 75 -9.26 1.60 3.53
C ARG A 75 -8.03 0.72 3.39
N ALA A 76 -7.61 0.05 4.48
CA ALA A 76 -6.53 -0.92 4.45
C ALA A 76 -6.87 -2.09 3.53
N LEU A 77 -8.09 -2.64 3.63
CA LEU A 77 -8.54 -3.74 2.78
C LEU A 77 -8.60 -3.34 1.29
N ALA A 78 -9.11 -2.15 0.97
CA ALA A 78 -9.13 -1.62 -0.39
C ALA A 78 -7.71 -1.51 -0.97
N LEU A 79 -6.76 -1.00 -0.18
CA LEU A 79 -5.37 -0.87 -0.61
C LEU A 79 -4.72 -2.23 -0.81
N LYS A 80 -4.85 -3.16 0.15
CA LYS A 80 -4.29 -4.51 0.02
C LYS A 80 -4.83 -5.22 -1.21
N THR A 81 -6.15 -5.18 -1.43
CA THR A 81 -6.79 -5.83 -2.57
C THR A 81 -6.22 -5.32 -3.88
N TYR A 82 -6.04 -4.00 -4.00
CA TYR A 82 -5.42 -3.40 -5.18
C TYR A 82 -3.98 -3.85 -5.37
N LEU A 83 -3.13 -3.74 -4.34
CA LEU A 83 -1.71 -4.10 -4.42
C LEU A 83 -1.54 -5.56 -4.86
N VAL A 84 -2.28 -6.48 -4.22
CA VAL A 84 -2.25 -7.92 -4.56
C VAL A 84 -2.76 -8.17 -5.98
N SER A 85 -3.85 -7.50 -6.41
CA SER A 85 -4.37 -7.62 -7.78
C SER A 85 -3.37 -7.13 -8.85
N ARG A 86 -2.36 -6.37 -8.45
CA ARG A 86 -1.28 -5.83 -9.29
C ARG A 86 0.05 -6.57 -9.08
N GLY A 87 0.00 -7.75 -8.45
CA GLY A 87 1.15 -8.64 -8.30
C GLY A 87 2.10 -8.26 -7.16
N ALA A 88 1.68 -7.41 -6.22
CA ALA A 88 2.46 -7.20 -5.01
C ALA A 88 2.41 -8.44 -4.10
N GLU A 89 3.57 -8.85 -3.63
CA GLU A 89 3.74 -9.89 -2.61
C GLU A 89 3.98 -9.24 -1.24
N ASP A 90 3.87 -10.02 -0.16
CA ASP A 90 4.14 -9.59 1.23
C ASP A 90 3.38 -8.33 1.70
N VAL A 91 2.17 -8.13 1.18
CA VAL A 91 1.28 -7.06 1.62
C VAL A 91 0.50 -7.52 2.85
N GLN A 92 0.69 -6.86 3.99
CA GLN A 92 0.04 -7.22 5.24
C GLN A 92 -0.82 -6.08 5.77
N ILE A 93 -2.07 -6.38 6.09
CA ILE A 93 -2.85 -5.51 6.97
C ILE A 93 -2.26 -5.62 8.37
N CYS A 94 -1.97 -4.46 8.94
CA CYS A 94 -1.49 -4.31 10.30
C CYS A 94 -2.53 -3.56 11.12
N TRP A 95 -2.57 -3.88 12.40
CA TRP A 95 -3.45 -3.24 13.37
C TRP A 95 -2.64 -2.80 14.58
N VAL A 96 -2.89 -1.59 15.08
CA VAL A 96 -2.26 -1.08 16.31
C VAL A 96 -3.30 -0.81 17.36
N CYS A 97 -2.91 -0.97 18.63
CA CYS A 97 -3.73 -0.60 19.77
C CYS A 97 -2.87 -0.18 20.95
N ARG A 98 -3.54 0.28 22.00
CA ARG A 98 -2.92 0.57 23.29
C ARG A 98 -3.21 -0.58 24.25
N MET A 99 -2.15 -1.17 24.77
CA MET A 99 -2.21 -2.26 25.73
C MET A 99 -1.58 -1.85 27.07
N GLU A 100 -2.24 -2.18 28.17
CA GLU A 100 -1.70 -2.07 29.53
C GLU A 100 -2.06 -3.33 30.31
N ASN A 101 -1.09 -3.95 30.99
CA ASN A 101 -1.30 -5.19 31.77
C ASN A 101 -2.05 -6.29 30.97
N SER A 102 -1.63 -6.49 29.73
CA SER A 102 -2.23 -7.46 28.79
C SER A 102 -3.72 -7.21 28.44
N LYS A 103 -4.23 -6.01 28.70
CA LYS A 103 -5.58 -5.59 28.31
C LYS A 103 -5.51 -4.46 27.31
N MET A 104 -6.35 -4.53 26.29
CA MET A 104 -6.59 -3.41 25.39
C MET A 104 -7.33 -2.31 26.16
N ILE A 105 -6.82 -1.09 26.08
CA ILE A 105 -7.42 0.09 26.68
C ILE A 105 -7.65 1.17 25.62
N PRO A 106 -8.54 2.14 25.87
CA PRO A 106 -8.73 3.25 24.94
C PRO A 106 -7.44 4.04 24.70
N SER A 107 -7.24 4.45 23.46
CA SER A 107 -6.27 5.47 23.06
C SER A 107 -6.62 6.84 23.63
N TYR A 108 -5.73 7.82 23.44
CA TYR A 108 -5.95 9.20 23.89
C TYR A 108 -7.17 9.88 23.22
N ASP A 109 -7.57 9.44 22.04
CA ASP A 109 -8.76 9.93 21.33
C ASP A 109 -10.01 9.06 21.56
N GLY A 110 -9.93 8.06 22.45
CA GLY A 110 -11.03 7.17 22.81
C GLY A 110 -11.29 6.03 21.82
N SER A 111 -10.51 5.92 20.74
CA SER A 111 -10.52 4.77 19.85
C SER A 111 -9.84 3.54 20.50
N TYR A 112 -10.01 2.36 19.91
CA TYR A 112 -9.41 1.13 20.41
C TYR A 112 -8.27 0.61 19.54
N GLY A 113 -8.17 1.11 18.31
CA GLY A 113 -7.08 0.75 17.43
C GLY A 113 -7.22 1.38 16.06
N HIS A 114 -6.26 1.07 15.21
CA HIS A 114 -6.17 1.62 13.86
C HIS A 114 -5.53 0.60 12.91
N SER A 115 -6.08 0.49 11.71
CA SER A 115 -5.59 -0.43 10.67
C SER A 115 -4.89 0.32 9.53
N PHE A 116 -3.84 -0.29 9.00
CA PHE A 116 -3.00 0.25 7.93
C PHE A 116 -2.26 -0.89 7.21
N ILE A 117 -1.46 -0.59 6.19
CA ILE A 117 -0.70 -1.59 5.43
C ILE A 117 0.79 -1.50 5.75
N VAL A 118 1.42 -2.67 5.90
CA VAL A 118 2.86 -2.82 5.69
C VAL A 118 3.10 -3.58 4.41
N TRP A 119 3.99 -3.05 3.59
CA TRP A 119 4.43 -3.66 2.35
C TRP A 119 5.87 -3.22 2.07
N ASN A 120 6.74 -4.15 1.65
CA ASN A 120 8.17 -3.87 1.40
C ASN A 120 8.89 -3.14 2.55
N ASN A 121 8.60 -3.53 3.81
CA ASN A 121 9.16 -2.91 5.01
C ASN A 121 8.86 -1.40 5.14
N LYS A 122 7.75 -0.95 4.57
CA LYS A 122 7.25 0.42 4.63
C LYS A 122 5.79 0.46 5.06
N VAL A 123 5.39 1.59 5.64
CA VAL A 123 4.02 1.86 6.07
C VAL A 123 3.23 2.59 4.98
N TYR A 124 2.00 2.14 4.78
CA TYR A 124 1.01 2.83 3.98
C TYR A 124 -0.25 3.04 4.83
N ASN A 125 -0.51 4.28 5.22
CA ASN A 125 -1.67 4.69 6.00
C ASN A 125 -2.58 5.61 5.16
N PRO A 126 -3.61 5.07 4.49
CA PRO A 126 -4.51 5.84 3.60
C PRO A 126 -5.55 6.68 4.36
N SER A 127 -5.07 7.59 5.21
CA SER A 127 -5.91 8.48 6.02
C SER A 127 -6.55 9.61 5.19
N ILE A 128 -7.79 9.97 5.51
CA ILE A 128 -8.43 11.19 5.00
C ILE A 128 -7.80 12.47 5.58
N ASN A 129 -7.24 12.39 6.78
CA ASN A 129 -6.50 13.50 7.38
C ASN A 129 -5.06 13.50 6.84
N GLU A 130 -4.71 14.57 6.12
CA GLU A 130 -3.40 14.78 5.50
C GLU A 130 -2.23 14.60 6.47
N SER A 131 -2.32 15.12 7.70
CA SER A 131 -1.22 15.02 8.68
C SER A 131 -1.01 13.61 9.21
N ARG A 132 -1.88 12.67 8.85
CA ARG A 132 -1.82 11.26 9.24
C ARG A 132 -1.60 10.35 8.03
N LYS A 133 -1.44 10.88 6.82
CA LYS A 133 -1.13 10.07 5.64
C LYS A 133 0.33 9.62 5.69
N PHE A 134 0.56 8.34 5.42
CA PHE A 134 1.89 7.80 5.21
C PHE A 134 1.87 6.99 3.92
N TYR A 135 2.72 7.32 2.96
CA TYR A 135 2.96 6.54 1.75
C TYR A 135 4.45 6.26 1.66
N GLU A 136 4.84 4.99 1.59
CA GLU A 136 6.25 4.59 1.77
C GLU A 136 6.87 5.09 3.09
N GLY A 137 6.05 5.22 4.14
CA GLY A 137 6.46 5.74 5.43
C GLY A 137 7.47 4.82 6.13
N ASP A 138 8.39 5.42 6.88
CA ASP A 138 9.26 4.66 7.76
C ASP A 138 8.48 4.07 8.94
N ILE A 139 8.76 2.81 9.30
CA ILE A 139 8.05 2.12 10.38
C ILE A 139 8.32 2.79 11.73
N GLN A 140 9.55 3.18 12.03
CA GLN A 140 9.90 3.77 13.33
C GLN A 140 9.30 5.16 13.48
N GLU A 141 9.32 5.96 12.40
CA GLU A 141 8.65 7.26 12.36
C GLU A 141 7.15 7.11 12.61
N PHE A 142 6.49 6.16 11.94
CA PHE A 142 5.07 5.92 12.12
C PHE A 142 4.74 5.41 13.54
N GLN A 143 5.54 4.50 14.10
CA GLN A 143 5.39 4.02 15.48
C GLN A 143 5.48 5.18 16.48
N LYS A 144 6.47 6.05 16.32
CA LYS A 144 6.62 7.25 17.16
C LYS A 144 5.42 8.17 17.03
N PHE A 145 4.99 8.45 15.81
CA PHE A 145 3.81 9.27 15.52
C PHE A 145 2.54 8.73 16.22
N LEU A 146 2.27 7.42 16.09
CA LEU A 146 1.10 6.78 16.69
C LEU A 146 1.14 6.79 18.22
N LYS A 147 2.33 6.60 18.81
CA LYS A 147 2.55 6.63 20.25
C LYS A 147 2.33 8.03 20.83
N GLU A 148 2.86 9.05 20.17
CA GLU A 148 2.72 10.45 20.59
C GLU A 148 1.27 10.94 20.46
N LEU A 149 0.60 10.61 19.36
CA LEU A 149 -0.74 11.12 19.06
C LEU A 149 -1.87 10.34 19.75
N PHE A 150 -1.77 9.01 19.79
CA PHE A 150 -2.86 8.13 20.27
C PHE A 150 -2.48 7.29 21.49
N GLY A 151 -1.20 7.23 21.85
CA GLY A 151 -0.72 6.36 22.92
C GLY A 151 -0.68 4.88 22.53
N PHE A 152 -0.80 4.55 21.23
CA PHE A 152 -0.64 3.17 20.78
C PHE A 152 0.78 2.66 21.07
N ASN A 153 0.87 1.39 21.46
CA ASN A 153 2.13 0.79 21.91
C ASN A 153 2.28 -0.69 21.53
N THR A 154 1.29 -1.27 20.85
CA THR A 154 1.30 -2.68 20.44
C THR A 154 0.81 -2.79 19.00
N TRP A 155 1.53 -3.58 18.22
CA TRP A 155 1.34 -3.78 16.80
C TRP A 155 1.03 -5.25 16.49
N TYR A 156 0.01 -5.52 15.69
CA TYR A 156 -0.34 -6.85 15.19
C TYR A 156 -0.29 -6.88 13.67
N PHE A 157 0.11 -8.02 13.13
CA PHE A 157 0.04 -8.32 11.69
C PHE A 157 -1.11 -9.30 11.47
N GLU A 158 -1.74 -9.26 10.29
CA GLU A 158 -2.92 -10.09 9.95
C GLU A 158 -2.76 -11.59 10.22
N ASN A 159 -1.54 -12.13 10.22
CA ASN A 159 -1.25 -13.54 10.45
C ASN A 159 -0.52 -13.79 11.80
N GLN A 160 -0.55 -12.83 12.72
CA GLN A 160 0.07 -12.93 14.03
C GLN A 160 -0.96 -12.86 15.15
N THR A 161 -0.86 -13.77 16.11
CA THR A 161 -1.68 -13.79 17.33
C THR A 161 -1.02 -13.08 18.50
N VAL A 162 0.26 -12.70 18.37
CA VAL A 162 1.04 -12.00 19.40
C VAL A 162 1.51 -10.68 18.84
N GLY A 163 1.17 -9.59 19.52
CA GLY A 163 1.58 -8.25 19.11
C GLY A 163 3.03 -7.94 19.49
N SER A 164 3.68 -7.10 18.71
CA SER A 164 5.00 -6.54 18.99
C SER A 164 4.85 -5.17 19.65
N SER A 165 5.44 -4.99 20.83
CA SER A 165 5.40 -3.72 21.56
C SER A 165 6.42 -2.70 21.02
N PHE A 166 6.11 -1.41 21.09
CA PHE A 166 6.97 -0.30 20.65
C PHE A 166 6.82 0.99 21.48
#